data_AF-A0A803JDD2-F1
#
_entry.id   AF-A0A803JDD2-F1
#
_cell.length_a   1.000
_cell.length_b   1.000
_cell.length_c   1.000
_cell.angle_alpha   90.00
_cell.angle_beta   90.00
_cell.angle_gamma   90.00
#
_symmetry.space_group_name_H-M   'P 1'
#
loop_
_entity.id
_entity.type
_entity.pdbx_description
1 polymer ?
#
loop_
_entity_poly.entity_id
_entity_poly.type
_entity_poly.pdbx_seq_one_letter_code
_entity_poly.pdbx_strand_id
1 'polypeptide(L)'
;MATQRRRFVKEFNPHITCYICKGYLIKPTTVTECLHTFCKTCIVQHFEESNDCPKCGNQVHETNPLEMLRLDNTLEEIIFKLVPGLREGEQNRELEFWKRKQPHENGDDGVNVKRPREDEEENDDDRDYHRSDPQIAICLDCLRNNSQSGDNIVKGLMKKFIRCSTRVTVGTIKKFLSLKLKLPSTYELDVLCNGEIMGKDHTMEFIYMTRWRLRGENFQYQKSSTSLHMSLTETARGVSEASTISYPMVLQYRPRIDFG
;
A
#
# COMPACT_ATOMS: atom_id res chain seq x y z
N MET A 1 38.51 -16.45 -16.23
CA MET A 1 37.14 -16.89 -16.51
C MET A 1 36.55 -17.43 -15.22
N ALA A 2 35.62 -16.72 -14.59
CA ALA A 2 35.00 -17.19 -13.35
C ALA A 2 34.08 -18.37 -13.69
N THR A 3 34.43 -19.58 -13.25
CA THR A 3 33.58 -20.77 -13.36
C THR A 3 32.32 -20.55 -12.52
N GLN A 4 31.18 -20.32 -13.18
CA GLN A 4 29.90 -20.15 -12.50
C GLN A 4 29.45 -21.51 -11.95
N ARG A 5 29.57 -21.69 -10.63
CA ARG A 5 29.07 -22.89 -9.94
C ARG A 5 27.55 -22.93 -10.00
N ARG A 6 26.98 -23.97 -10.62
CA ARG A 6 25.54 -24.25 -10.59
C ARG A 6 25.20 -24.84 -9.23
N ARG A 7 24.26 -24.22 -8.52
CA ARG A 7 23.72 -24.68 -7.23
C ARG A 7 22.32 -25.25 -7.46
N PHE A 8 21.98 -26.35 -6.81
CA PHE A 8 20.63 -26.89 -6.89
C PHE A 8 19.70 -26.15 -5.93
N VAL A 9 18.45 -25.90 -6.35
CA VAL A 9 17.44 -25.24 -5.50
C VAL A 9 17.25 -25.96 -4.17
N LYS A 10 17.32 -27.30 -4.19
CA LYS A 10 17.17 -28.16 -3.00
C LYS A 10 18.17 -27.85 -1.89
N GLU A 11 19.35 -27.31 -2.21
CA GLU A 11 20.35 -26.90 -1.21
C GLU A 11 19.85 -25.76 -0.32
N PHE A 12 18.92 -24.95 -0.82
CA PHE A 12 18.38 -23.78 -0.10
C PHE A 12 17.13 -24.11 0.72
N ASN A 13 16.46 -25.25 0.47
CA ASN A 13 15.20 -25.62 1.10
C ASN A 13 15.14 -25.39 2.63
N PRO A 14 16.16 -25.74 3.44
CA PRO A 14 16.14 -25.50 4.88
C PRO A 14 15.91 -24.03 5.29
N HIS A 15 16.20 -23.08 4.39
CA HIS A 15 16.11 -21.64 4.62
C HIS A 15 14.90 -20.99 3.93
N ILE A 16 14.21 -21.69 3.03
CA ILE A 16 13.14 -21.12 2.19
C ILE A 16 11.81 -21.88 2.27
N THR A 17 11.72 -22.92 3.10
CA THR A 17 10.48 -23.67 3.33
C THR A 17 9.83 -23.34 4.66
N CYS A 18 8.51 -23.30 4.68
CA CYS A 18 7.68 -23.06 5.85
C CYS A 18 7.71 -24.25 6.80
N TYR A 19 7.94 -23.99 8.09
CA TYR A 19 7.93 -25.05 9.10
C TYR A 19 6.54 -25.67 9.32
N ILE A 20 5.45 -24.93 9.08
CA ILE A 20 4.07 -25.41 9.27
C ILE A 20 3.64 -26.29 8.10
N CYS A 21 3.53 -25.71 6.88
CA CYS A 21 2.98 -26.42 5.72
C CYS A 21 4.02 -27.23 4.91
N LYS A 22 5.31 -27.13 5.26
CA LYS A 22 6.45 -27.80 4.58
C LYS A 22 6.66 -27.42 3.10
N GLY A 23 5.86 -26.51 2.54
CA GLY A 23 6.06 -25.91 1.21
C GLY A 23 7.03 -24.73 1.24
N TYR A 24 7.31 -24.12 0.08
CA TYR A 24 8.05 -22.85 0.02
C TYR A 24 7.29 -21.74 0.73
N LEU A 25 8.03 -20.79 1.34
CA LEU A 25 7.41 -19.64 2.01
C LEU A 25 6.70 -18.76 0.98
N ILE A 26 5.39 -18.63 1.10
CA ILE A 26 4.56 -17.70 0.31
C ILE A 26 4.15 -16.55 1.21
N LYS A 27 4.44 -15.31 0.78
CA LYS A 27 4.33 -14.12 1.63
C LYS A 27 5.02 -14.37 2.98
N PRO A 28 6.33 -14.63 2.99
CA PRO A 28 7.07 -14.92 4.21
C PRO A 28 6.81 -13.85 5.28
N THR A 29 6.38 -14.30 6.44
CA THR A 29 6.07 -13.47 7.61
C THR A 29 6.92 -13.93 8.78
N THR A 30 7.70 -13.02 9.32
CA THR A 30 8.65 -13.23 10.41
C THR A 30 8.04 -12.77 11.73
N VAL A 31 8.17 -13.61 12.75
CA VAL A 31 7.91 -13.26 14.15
C VAL A 31 9.11 -12.47 14.67
N THR A 32 8.92 -11.21 15.09
CA THR A 32 10.02 -10.31 15.48
C THR A 32 10.76 -10.76 16.73
N GLU A 33 10.05 -11.37 17.69
CA GLU A 33 10.63 -11.79 18.97
C GLU A 33 11.68 -12.91 18.85
N CYS A 34 11.50 -13.83 17.89
CA CYS A 34 12.37 -15.00 17.74
C CYS A 34 12.96 -15.18 16.33
N LEU A 35 12.68 -14.24 15.42
CA LEU A 35 13.13 -14.23 14.01
C LEU A 35 12.85 -15.53 13.24
N HIS A 36 11.73 -16.19 13.55
CA HIS A 36 11.27 -17.35 12.79
C HIS A 36 10.24 -16.95 11.74
N THR A 37 10.42 -17.49 10.53
CA THR A 37 9.64 -17.12 9.35
C THR A 37 8.75 -18.26 8.85
N PHE A 38 7.52 -17.92 8.47
CA PHE A 38 6.48 -18.84 8.01
C PHE A 38 5.71 -18.22 6.85
N CYS A 39 4.82 -18.97 6.17
CA CYS A 39 3.87 -18.34 5.24
C CYS A 39 2.90 -17.45 6.02
N LYS A 40 2.48 -16.31 5.44
CA LYS A 40 1.51 -15.40 6.06
C LYS A 40 0.26 -16.11 6.54
N THR A 41 -0.37 -16.92 5.68
CA THR A 41 -1.60 -17.63 6.02
C THR A 41 -1.38 -18.64 7.14
N CYS A 42 -0.28 -19.39 7.11
CA CYS A 42 0.02 -20.40 8.12
C CYS A 42 0.21 -19.80 9.51
N ILE A 43 1.00 -18.73 9.64
CA ILE A 43 1.26 -18.15 10.98
C ILE A 43 0.06 -17.38 11.51
N VAL A 44 -0.70 -16.70 10.64
CA VAL A 44 -1.92 -16.00 11.04
C VAL A 44 -2.97 -17.00 11.54
N GLN A 45 -3.17 -18.12 10.82
CA GLN A 45 -4.08 -19.19 11.26
C GLN A 45 -3.64 -19.84 12.57
N HIS A 46 -2.34 -20.10 12.75
CA HIS A 46 -1.83 -20.66 14.01
C HIS A 46 -2.10 -19.73 15.21
N PHE A 47 -1.99 -18.41 15.01
CA PHE A 47 -2.28 -17.41 16.04
C PHE A 47 -3.77 -17.18 16.34
N GLU A 48 -4.67 -17.87 15.64
CA GLU A 48 -6.08 -17.94 16.06
C GLU A 48 -6.27 -18.86 17.28
N GLU A 49 -5.34 -19.81 17.50
CA GLU A 49 -5.46 -20.85 18.55
C GLU A 49 -4.33 -20.79 19.60
N SER A 50 -3.15 -20.28 19.27
CA SER A 50 -1.98 -20.27 20.16
C SER A 50 -1.19 -18.96 20.02
N ASN A 51 -0.67 -18.41 21.12
CA ASN A 51 0.20 -17.23 21.09
C ASN A 51 1.70 -17.59 20.99
N ASP A 52 2.03 -18.87 20.79
CA ASP A 52 3.39 -19.37 20.81
C ASP A 52 3.93 -19.59 19.41
N CYS A 53 5.22 -19.32 19.22
CA CYS A 53 5.89 -19.58 17.95
C CYS A 53 5.87 -21.08 17.61
N PRO A 54 5.34 -21.50 16.44
CA PRO A 54 5.25 -22.91 16.08
C PRO A 54 6.60 -23.65 15.98
N LYS A 55 7.71 -22.92 15.86
CA LYS A 55 9.04 -23.51 15.67
C LYS A 55 9.83 -23.65 16.97
N CYS A 56 9.74 -22.69 17.89
CA CYS A 56 10.51 -22.71 19.15
C CYS A 56 9.67 -22.73 20.42
N GLY A 57 8.35 -22.55 20.33
CA GLY A 57 7.45 -22.54 21.49
C GLY A 57 7.52 -21.27 22.34
N ASN A 58 8.27 -20.25 21.93
CA ASN A 58 8.31 -18.98 22.67
C ASN A 58 6.98 -18.25 22.52
N GLN A 59 6.44 -17.74 23.63
CA GLN A 59 5.28 -16.86 23.60
C GLN A 59 5.65 -15.55 22.89
N VAL A 60 4.92 -15.24 21.82
CA VAL A 60 5.22 -14.12 20.92
C VAL A 60 4.66 -12.81 21.46
N HIS A 61 3.50 -12.88 22.11
CA HIS A 61 2.88 -11.74 22.77
C HIS A 61 1.85 -12.24 23.80
N GLU A 62 1.57 -11.44 24.84
CA GLU A 62 0.60 -11.80 25.87
C GLU A 62 -0.84 -11.83 25.35
N THR A 63 -1.26 -10.78 24.62
CA THR A 63 -2.65 -10.60 24.16
C THR A 63 -2.86 -10.67 22.64
N ASN A 64 -2.00 -10.05 21.83
CA ASN A 64 -2.15 -9.97 20.38
C ASN A 64 -0.85 -10.33 19.63
N PRO A 65 -0.61 -11.61 19.29
CA PRO A 65 0.63 -12.03 18.62
C PRO A 65 0.77 -11.49 17.18
N LEU A 66 -0.31 -11.00 16.56
CA LEU A 66 -0.28 -10.42 15.21
C LEU A 66 0.51 -9.09 15.15
N GLU A 67 0.63 -8.36 16.26
CA GLU A 67 1.40 -7.11 16.32
C GLU A 67 2.91 -7.33 16.17
N MET A 68 3.39 -8.55 16.44
CA MET A 68 4.79 -8.96 16.33
C MET A 68 5.10 -9.67 15.01
N LEU A 69 4.20 -9.62 14.04
CA LEU A 69 4.41 -10.15 12.70
C LEU A 69 4.87 -9.07 11.72
N ARG A 70 5.91 -9.36 10.94
CA ARG A 70 6.39 -8.50 9.85
C ARG A 70 6.54 -9.30 8.57
N LEU A 71 6.10 -8.75 7.45
CA LEU A 71 6.36 -9.34 6.14
C LEU A 71 7.83 -9.16 5.78
N ASP A 72 8.46 -10.23 5.31
CA ASP A 72 9.85 -10.23 4.88
C ASP A 72 9.91 -10.16 3.34
N ASN A 73 9.75 -8.95 2.81
CA ASN A 73 9.76 -8.72 1.36
C ASN A 73 11.11 -9.09 0.73
N THR A 74 12.20 -8.93 1.48
CA THR A 74 13.55 -9.28 1.00
C THR A 74 13.68 -10.78 0.83
N LEU A 75 13.27 -11.56 1.84
CA LEU A 75 13.25 -13.02 1.73
C LEU A 75 12.29 -13.48 0.62
N GLU A 76 11.14 -12.83 0.45
CA GLU A 76 10.22 -13.12 -0.65
C GLU A 76 10.90 -12.95 -2.03
N GLU A 77 11.58 -11.83 -2.26
CA GLU A 77 12.32 -11.59 -3.49
C GLU A 77 13.44 -12.61 -3.72
N ILE A 78 14.17 -12.97 -2.66
CA ILE A 78 15.22 -13.99 -2.72
C ILE A 78 14.62 -15.33 -3.13
N ILE A 79 13.53 -15.75 -2.50
CA ILE A 79 12.86 -17.02 -2.79
C ILE A 79 12.39 -17.07 -4.24
N PHE A 80 11.76 -16.01 -4.73
CA PHE A 80 11.30 -15.96 -6.13
C PHE A 80 12.44 -15.90 -7.15
N LYS A 81 13.61 -15.39 -6.79
CA LYS A 81 14.82 -15.46 -7.63
C LYS A 81 15.47 -16.84 -7.60
N LEU A 82 15.39 -17.55 -6.47
CA LEU A 82 15.97 -18.89 -6.29
C LEU A 82 15.10 -20.00 -6.89
N VAL A 83 13.78 -19.88 -6.81
CA VAL A 83 12.83 -20.92 -7.24
C VAL A 83 12.12 -20.48 -8.52
N PRO A 84 12.54 -20.95 -9.71
CA PRO A 84 11.94 -20.55 -10.97
C PRO A 84 10.48 -21.01 -11.07
N GLY A 85 9.60 -20.16 -11.61
CA GLY A 85 8.18 -20.47 -11.81
C GLY A 85 7.31 -20.40 -10.54
N LEU A 86 7.90 -20.15 -9.35
CA LEU A 86 7.14 -20.16 -8.10
C LEU A 86 6.17 -18.98 -8.01
N ARG A 87 6.58 -17.79 -8.47
CA ARG A 87 5.75 -16.58 -8.47
C ARG A 87 4.54 -16.75 -9.38
N GLU A 88 4.79 -17.17 -10.61
CA GLU A 88 3.77 -17.40 -11.63
C GLU A 88 2.82 -18.53 -11.20
N GLY A 89 3.37 -19.60 -10.62
CA GLY A 89 2.59 -20.72 -10.10
C GLY A 89 1.64 -20.30 -8.98
N GLU A 90 2.10 -19.48 -8.03
CA GLU A 90 1.22 -18.97 -6.96
C GLU A 90 0.14 -18.03 -7.49
N GLN A 91 0.50 -17.13 -8.42
CA GLN A 91 -0.47 -16.24 -9.06
C GLN A 91 -1.53 -17.03 -9.84
N ASN A 92 -1.14 -18.07 -10.57
CA ASN A 92 -2.08 -18.91 -11.31
C ASN A 92 -3.02 -19.67 -10.36
N ARG A 93 -2.53 -20.20 -9.23
CA ARG A 93 -3.37 -20.82 -8.20
C ARG A 93 -4.42 -19.86 -7.64
N GLU A 94 -4.03 -18.61 -7.38
CA GLU A 94 -4.97 -17.57 -6.91
C GLU A 94 -6.03 -17.25 -7.97
N LEU A 95 -5.64 -17.07 -9.24
CA LEU A 95 -6.56 -16.84 -10.35
C LEU A 95 -7.56 -18.00 -10.54
N GLU A 96 -7.09 -19.24 -10.49
CA GLU A 96 -7.96 -20.42 -10.60
C GLU A 96 -8.98 -20.51 -9.46
N PHE A 97 -8.57 -20.18 -8.23
CA PHE A 97 -9.48 -20.15 -7.09
C PHE A 97 -10.62 -19.15 -7.30
N TRP A 98 -10.30 -17.93 -7.75
CA TRP A 98 -11.31 -16.89 -8.00
C TRP A 98 -12.20 -17.21 -9.21
N LYS A 99 -11.67 -17.84 -10.26
CA LYS A 99 -12.47 -18.34 -11.39
C LYS A 99 -13.52 -19.35 -10.92
N ARG A 100 -13.14 -20.30 -10.07
CA ARG A 100 -14.06 -21.32 -9.52
C ARG A 100 -15.11 -20.74 -8.56
N LYS A 101 -14.79 -19.64 -7.87
CA LYS A 101 -15.71 -18.95 -6.95
C LYS A 101 -16.64 -17.95 -7.63
N GLN A 102 -16.51 -17.69 -8.93
CA GLN A 102 -17.51 -16.87 -9.62
C GLN A 102 -18.85 -17.61 -9.58
N PRO A 103 -19.94 -16.96 -9.14
CA PRO A 103 -21.27 -17.53 -9.23
C PRO A 103 -21.53 -17.90 -10.69
N HIS A 104 -21.87 -19.16 -10.93
CA HIS A 104 -22.47 -19.54 -12.19
C HIS A 104 -23.86 -18.90 -12.21
N GLU A 105 -24.00 -17.74 -12.86
CA GLU A 105 -25.32 -17.24 -13.25
C GLU A 105 -25.88 -18.21 -14.29
N ASN A 106 -26.56 -19.25 -13.81
CA ASN A 106 -27.54 -19.97 -14.60
C ASN A 106 -28.84 -19.17 -14.55
N GLY A 107 -29.13 -18.48 -15.64
CA GLY A 107 -30.37 -17.74 -15.85
C GLY A 107 -30.38 -17.16 -17.26
N ASP A 108 -30.71 -18.02 -18.22
CA ASP A 108 -31.30 -17.61 -19.49
C ASP A 108 -32.50 -16.68 -19.19
N ASP A 109 -32.38 -15.40 -19.54
CA ASP A 109 -33.51 -14.61 -20.00
C ASP A 109 -32.99 -13.46 -20.86
N GLY A 110 -33.39 -13.49 -22.13
CA GLY A 110 -32.95 -12.56 -23.15
C GLY A 110 -33.31 -11.12 -22.82
N VAL A 111 -32.29 -10.28 -22.63
CA VAL A 111 -32.42 -8.83 -22.81
C VAL A 111 -31.42 -8.38 -23.87
N ASN A 112 -31.98 -8.20 -25.06
CA ASN A 112 -31.47 -7.54 -26.24
C ASN A 112 -30.67 -6.26 -25.91
N VAL A 113 -29.34 -6.37 -25.77
CA VAL A 113 -28.44 -5.23 -25.92
C VAL A 113 -28.03 -5.17 -27.38
N LYS A 114 -28.69 -4.26 -28.08
CA LYS A 114 -28.49 -3.91 -29.48
C LYS A 114 -26.99 -3.85 -29.83
N ARG A 115 -26.61 -4.61 -30.85
CA ARG A 115 -25.38 -4.42 -31.62
C ARG A 115 -25.32 -2.95 -32.08
N PRO A 116 -24.28 -2.16 -31.73
CA PRO A 116 -23.94 -1.01 -32.53
C PRO A 116 -23.25 -1.50 -33.80
N ARG A 117 -23.56 -0.80 -34.87
CA ARG A 117 -23.22 -1.08 -36.26
C ARG A 117 -21.71 -1.06 -36.44
N GLU A 118 -21.25 -1.96 -37.30
CA GLU A 118 -19.98 -1.86 -38.00
C GLU A 118 -19.93 -0.48 -38.66
N ASP A 119 -18.98 0.33 -38.25
CA ASP A 119 -18.23 1.31 -39.03
C ASP A 119 -17.52 2.26 -38.04
N GLU A 120 -16.28 1.93 -37.69
CA GLU A 120 -15.14 2.80 -37.41
C GLU A 120 -14.08 2.02 -36.59
N GLU A 121 -12.98 1.69 -37.26
CA GLU A 121 -11.80 1.05 -36.69
C GLU A 121 -11.09 2.00 -35.71
N GLU A 122 -11.28 1.83 -34.40
CA GLU A 122 -10.37 2.40 -33.40
C GLU A 122 -10.02 1.35 -32.32
N ASN A 123 -8.71 1.08 -32.21
CA ASN A 123 -8.02 0.13 -31.34
C ASN A 123 -8.75 -0.30 -30.04
N ASP A 124 -9.08 -1.58 -29.93
CA ASP A 124 -9.56 -2.25 -28.71
C ASP A 124 -8.40 -2.69 -27.78
N ASP A 125 -7.40 -1.82 -27.63
CA ASP A 125 -6.39 -1.95 -26.58
C ASP A 125 -6.64 -0.81 -25.58
N ASP A 126 -6.82 -1.15 -24.29
CA ASP A 126 -6.92 -0.24 -23.13
C ASP A 126 -8.32 0.03 -22.53
N ARG A 127 -9.05 -1.04 -22.17
CA ARG A 127 -10.17 -0.95 -21.20
C ARG A 127 -9.89 -1.57 -19.83
N ASP A 128 -8.62 -1.75 -19.48
CA ASP A 128 -8.30 -1.91 -18.07
C ASP A 128 -8.20 -0.52 -17.45
N TYR A 129 -9.30 -0.01 -16.87
CA TYR A 129 -9.41 1.28 -16.16
C TYR A 129 -8.42 1.41 -14.98
N HIS A 130 -7.12 1.36 -15.26
CA HIS A 130 -6.01 1.35 -14.33
C HIS A 130 -6.12 0.28 -13.22
N ARG A 131 -6.79 -0.85 -13.45
CA ARG A 131 -6.97 -1.89 -12.41
C ARG A 131 -5.71 -2.72 -12.20
N SER A 132 -4.88 -2.89 -13.24
CA SER A 132 -3.58 -3.56 -13.16
C SER A 132 -2.43 -2.61 -12.83
N ASP A 133 -2.66 -1.29 -12.81
CA ASP A 133 -1.62 -0.34 -12.46
C ASP A 133 -1.14 -0.52 -11.02
N PRO A 134 0.14 -0.22 -10.72
CA PRO A 134 0.63 -0.11 -9.36
C PRO A 134 -0.28 0.79 -8.52
N GLN A 135 -0.60 0.36 -7.30
CA GLN A 135 -1.52 1.07 -6.41
C GLN A 135 -0.75 1.81 -5.33
N ILE A 136 -1.21 3.01 -4.97
CA ILE A 136 -0.68 3.82 -3.88
C ILE A 136 -1.79 4.19 -2.90
N ALA A 137 -1.44 4.21 -1.61
CA ALA A 137 -2.32 4.70 -0.53
C ALA A 137 -1.98 6.16 -0.22
N ILE A 138 -3.00 7.01 -0.19
CA ILE A 138 -2.86 8.46 -0.01
C ILE A 138 -3.81 8.91 1.09
N CYS A 139 -3.32 9.79 1.98
CA CYS A 139 -4.12 10.52 2.96
C CYS A 139 -4.42 11.91 2.41
N LEU A 140 -5.70 12.30 2.37
CA LEU A 140 -6.18 13.61 1.96
C LEU A 140 -6.56 14.42 3.20
N ASP A 141 -5.67 15.29 3.67
CA ASP A 141 -5.91 16.12 4.85
C ASP A 141 -6.37 17.53 4.46
N CYS A 142 -7.48 17.98 5.04
CA CYS A 142 -7.95 19.34 4.86
C CYS A 142 -7.07 20.30 5.67
N LEU A 143 -6.46 21.28 5.03
CA LEU A 143 -5.82 22.39 5.73
C LEU A 143 -6.90 23.34 6.24
N ARG A 144 -7.09 23.39 7.56
CA ARG A 144 -7.93 24.39 8.22
C ARG A 144 -7.12 25.64 8.50
N ASN A 145 -7.57 26.79 7.99
CA ASN A 145 -7.10 28.08 8.47
C ASN A 145 -7.85 28.41 9.76
N ASN A 146 -7.14 28.53 10.87
CA ASN A 146 -7.71 28.78 12.21
C ASN A 146 -8.24 30.21 12.41
N SER A 147 -8.39 31.00 11.36
CA SER A 147 -8.56 32.46 11.44
C SER A 147 -9.81 33.03 10.80
N GLN A 148 -10.75 32.23 10.26
CA GLN A 148 -12.00 32.78 9.69
C GLN A 148 -13.25 32.00 10.15
N SER A 149 -13.95 32.61 11.09
CA SER A 149 -15.30 32.28 11.58
C SER A 149 -16.38 32.68 10.56
N GLY A 150 -16.30 32.09 9.37
CA GLY A 150 -17.33 32.15 8.32
C GLY A 150 -17.42 30.79 7.65
N ASP A 151 -18.58 30.44 7.08
CA ASP A 151 -18.89 29.12 6.51
C ASP A 151 -17.80 28.59 5.56
N ASN A 152 -16.83 27.86 6.09
CA ASN A 152 -15.83 27.15 5.30
C ASN A 152 -16.52 25.98 4.61
N ILE A 153 -16.90 26.19 3.34
CA ILE A 153 -17.55 25.19 2.48
C ILE A 153 -16.65 23.94 2.34
N VAL A 154 -15.33 24.13 2.35
CA VAL A 154 -14.34 23.03 2.31
C VAL A 154 -14.17 22.43 3.71
N LYS A 155 -14.75 21.24 3.89
CA LYS A 155 -14.67 20.45 5.12
C LYS A 155 -13.69 19.28 4.97
N GLY A 156 -13.29 18.71 6.10
CA GLY A 156 -12.55 17.45 6.14
C GLY A 156 -13.38 16.29 5.60
N LEU A 157 -12.76 15.40 4.81
CA LEU A 157 -13.39 14.16 4.38
C LEU A 157 -13.58 13.21 5.58
N MET A 158 -14.75 12.57 5.68
CA MET A 158 -14.98 11.51 6.67
C MET A 158 -14.07 10.29 6.43
N LYS A 159 -13.81 9.98 5.15
CA LYS A 159 -12.87 8.93 4.72
C LYS A 159 -11.72 9.60 3.98
N LYS A 160 -10.68 9.95 4.73
CA LYS A 160 -9.52 10.68 4.20
C LYS A 160 -8.46 9.80 3.52
N PHE A 161 -8.54 8.49 3.67
CA PHE A 161 -7.61 7.56 3.04
C PHE A 161 -8.24 6.97 1.78
N ILE A 162 -7.50 7.03 0.67
CA ILE A 162 -7.89 6.40 -0.59
C ILE A 162 -6.75 5.55 -1.13
N ARG A 163 -7.11 4.52 -1.92
CA ARG A 163 -6.18 3.75 -2.74
C ARG A 163 -6.51 3.98 -4.21
N CYS A 164 -5.51 4.32 -5.01
CA CYS A 164 -5.66 4.57 -6.44
C CYS A 164 -4.42 4.16 -7.22
N SER A 165 -4.54 4.10 -8.56
CA SER A 165 -3.39 3.92 -9.45
C SER A 165 -2.36 5.03 -9.25
N THR A 166 -1.08 4.67 -9.31
CA THR A 166 0.04 5.62 -9.27
C THR A 166 0.02 6.61 -10.44
N ARG A 167 -0.70 6.29 -11.53
CA ARG A 167 -0.89 7.16 -12.70
C ARG A 167 -1.96 8.25 -12.50
N VAL A 168 -2.75 8.19 -11.44
CA VAL A 168 -3.75 9.22 -11.14
C VAL A 168 -3.06 10.59 -11.01
N THR A 169 -3.63 11.61 -11.63
CA THR A 169 -3.09 12.98 -11.57
C THR A 169 -3.73 13.81 -10.47
N VAL A 170 -3.06 14.90 -10.09
CA VAL A 170 -3.62 15.89 -9.16
C VAL A 170 -4.95 16.45 -9.68
N GLY A 171 -5.09 16.66 -11.00
CA GLY A 171 -6.36 17.10 -11.60
C GLY A 171 -7.51 16.15 -11.27
N THR A 172 -7.27 14.84 -11.32
CA THR A 172 -8.26 13.82 -10.93
C THR A 172 -8.56 13.85 -9.44
N ILE A 173 -7.54 14.07 -8.59
CA ILE A 173 -7.74 14.27 -7.13
C ILE A 173 -8.58 15.51 -6.84
N LYS A 174 -8.31 16.64 -7.52
CA LYS A 174 -9.11 17.87 -7.40
C LYS A 174 -10.58 17.61 -7.78
N LYS A 175 -10.83 16.94 -8.91
CA LYS A 175 -12.18 16.55 -9.33
C LYS A 175 -12.88 15.64 -8.30
N PHE A 176 -12.16 14.64 -7.77
CA PHE A 176 -12.67 13.76 -6.72
C PHE A 176 -13.08 14.53 -5.46
N LEU A 177 -12.24 15.47 -5.01
CA LEU A 177 -12.52 16.33 -3.85
C LEU A 177 -13.74 17.21 -4.09
N SER A 178 -13.84 17.88 -5.25
CA SER A 178 -14.99 18.72 -5.59
C SER A 178 -16.30 17.92 -5.58
N LEU A 179 -16.30 16.70 -6.14
CA LEU A 179 -17.47 15.83 -6.12
C LEU A 179 -17.83 15.35 -4.71
N LYS A 180 -16.85 14.92 -3.93
CA LYS A 180 -17.08 14.41 -2.56
C LYS A 180 -17.52 15.48 -1.59
N LEU A 181 -17.03 16.70 -1.75
CA LEU A 181 -17.36 17.86 -0.93
C LEU A 181 -18.55 18.66 -1.48
N LYS A 182 -19.11 18.25 -2.63
CA LYS A 182 -20.23 18.92 -3.32
C LYS A 182 -19.95 20.41 -3.55
N LEU A 183 -18.74 20.73 -4.01
CA LEU A 183 -18.33 22.10 -4.28
C LEU A 183 -18.90 22.57 -5.64
N PRO A 184 -19.24 23.86 -5.78
CA PRO A 184 -19.61 24.44 -7.08
C PRO A 184 -18.52 24.25 -8.14
N SER A 185 -18.90 24.21 -9.41
CA SER A 185 -17.94 24.07 -10.53
C SER A 185 -16.96 25.24 -10.66
N THR A 186 -17.32 26.42 -10.14
CA THR A 186 -16.47 27.60 -10.06
C THR A 186 -15.48 27.56 -8.90
N TYR A 187 -15.57 26.56 -8.02
CA TYR A 187 -14.73 26.47 -6.83
C TYR A 187 -13.44 25.71 -7.13
N GLU A 188 -12.31 26.40 -7.02
CA GLU A 188 -11.01 25.80 -7.25
C GLU A 188 -10.32 25.37 -5.95
N LEU A 189 -9.66 24.21 -6.00
CA LEU A 189 -8.90 23.64 -4.89
C LEU A 189 -7.41 23.60 -5.23
N ASP A 190 -6.58 23.89 -4.25
CA ASP A 190 -5.16 23.56 -4.28
C ASP A 190 -4.91 22.25 -3.55
N VAL A 191 -4.06 21.42 -4.15
CA VAL A 191 -3.54 20.18 -3.55
C VAL A 191 -2.06 20.40 -3.31
N LEU A 192 -1.61 20.15 -2.10
CA LEU A 192 -0.27 20.41 -1.64
C LEU A 192 0.39 19.11 -1.18
N CYS A 193 1.68 18.98 -1.44
CA CYS A 193 2.53 17.95 -0.85
C CYS A 193 3.66 18.65 -0.11
N ASN A 194 3.82 18.40 1.19
CA ASN A 194 4.84 19.04 2.02
C ASN A 194 4.84 20.59 1.95
N GLY A 195 3.64 21.19 1.85
CA GLY A 195 3.46 22.65 1.79
C GLY A 195 3.61 23.28 0.40
N GLU A 196 3.98 22.50 -0.63
CA GLU A 196 4.13 22.98 -2.00
C GLU A 196 2.89 22.66 -2.84
N ILE A 197 2.42 23.60 -3.66
CA ILE A 197 1.25 23.40 -4.54
C ILE A 197 1.64 22.50 -5.71
N MET A 198 0.85 21.43 -5.91
CA MET A 198 1.09 20.46 -6.97
C MET A 198 0.32 20.82 -8.25
N GLY A 199 1.02 20.75 -9.38
CA GLY A 199 0.45 20.99 -10.71
C GLY A 199 -0.57 19.92 -11.10
N LYS A 200 -1.61 20.31 -11.85
CA LYS A 200 -2.73 19.43 -12.23
C LYS A 200 -2.31 18.15 -12.97
N ASP A 201 -1.20 18.21 -13.72
CA ASP A 201 -0.72 17.12 -14.57
C ASP A 201 0.29 16.21 -13.85
N HIS A 202 0.68 16.54 -12.61
CA HIS A 202 1.54 15.67 -11.82
C HIS A 202 0.81 14.37 -11.44
N THR A 203 1.44 13.23 -11.70
CA THR A 203 0.96 11.91 -11.27
C THR A 203 1.29 11.64 -9.80
N MET A 204 0.56 10.72 -9.18
CA MET A 204 0.86 10.31 -7.79
C MET A 204 2.26 9.69 -7.68
N GLU A 205 2.71 8.94 -8.70
CA GLU A 205 4.08 8.43 -8.78
C GLU A 205 5.12 9.54 -8.75
N PHE A 206 4.95 10.56 -9.59
CA PHE A 206 5.88 11.69 -9.67
C PHE A 206 5.97 12.43 -8.34
N ILE A 207 4.84 12.71 -7.70
CA ILE A 207 4.79 13.41 -6.40
C ILE A 207 5.45 12.55 -5.31
N TYR A 208 5.15 11.26 -5.30
CA TYR A 208 5.72 10.33 -4.34
C TYR A 208 7.24 10.26 -4.46
N MET A 209 7.75 10.16 -5.69
CA MET A 209 9.19 10.08 -5.97
C MET A 209 9.95 11.40 -5.74
N THR A 210 9.35 12.55 -6.07
CA THR A 210 10.07 13.84 -6.11
C THR A 210 9.79 14.77 -4.93
N ARG A 211 8.61 14.68 -4.29
CA ARG A 211 8.21 15.61 -3.22
C ARG A 211 8.05 14.92 -1.88
N TRP A 212 7.57 13.67 -1.88
CA TRP A 212 7.31 12.91 -0.66
C TRP A 212 8.57 12.18 -0.14
N ARG A 213 9.21 11.34 -0.97
CA ARG A 213 10.38 10.52 -0.57
C ARG A 213 11.66 11.32 -0.29
N LEU A 214 11.86 12.45 -0.96
CA LEU A 214 13.11 13.22 -0.84
C LEU A 214 13.28 13.97 0.49
N ARG A 215 12.29 13.99 1.38
CA ARG A 215 12.36 14.71 2.69
C ARG A 215 12.56 13.80 3.91
N GLY A 216 13.00 12.56 3.70
CA GLY A 216 13.22 11.54 4.75
C GLY A 216 14.35 11.79 5.75
N GLU A 217 14.63 13.03 6.15
CA GLU A 217 15.51 13.30 7.30
C GLU A 217 14.96 14.31 8.33
N ASN A 218 13.87 15.03 8.10
CA ASN A 218 13.43 16.06 9.08
C ASN A 218 11.91 16.28 9.13
N PHE A 219 11.15 15.41 9.80
CA PHE A 219 9.81 15.78 10.28
C PHE A 219 9.61 15.35 11.74
N GLN A 220 10.00 16.27 12.64
CA GLN A 220 9.49 16.32 14.01
C GLN A 220 8.00 16.68 13.95
N TYR A 221 7.16 15.77 14.44
CA TYR A 221 5.76 16.03 14.66
C TYR A 221 5.63 16.97 15.87
N GLN A 222 5.34 18.25 15.65
CA GLN A 222 4.95 19.16 16.73
C GLN A 222 3.61 18.69 17.30
N LYS A 223 3.66 17.91 18.39
CA LYS A 223 2.53 17.71 19.29
C LYS A 223 2.31 19.02 20.06
N SER A 224 1.18 19.68 19.85
CA SER A 224 0.68 20.69 20.78
C SER A 224 0.26 20.02 22.09
N SER A 225 1.12 20.19 23.09
CA SER A 225 0.88 20.30 24.54
C SER A 225 -0.26 19.48 25.17
N THR A 226 0.11 18.39 25.86
CA THR A 226 -0.10 18.21 27.31
C THR A 226 0.87 17.16 27.86
N SER A 227 1.83 17.63 28.66
CA SER A 227 2.48 16.98 29.81
C SER A 227 2.69 15.45 29.81
N LEU A 228 3.93 14.99 29.68
CA LEU A 228 4.73 14.44 30.80
C LEU A 228 6.19 14.19 30.35
N HIS A 229 7.09 14.60 31.22
CA HIS A 229 8.53 14.69 31.05
C HIS A 229 9.22 13.35 31.34
N MET A 230 10.11 12.86 30.47
CA MET A 230 11.29 12.12 30.92
C MET A 230 12.44 12.21 29.91
N SER A 231 13.42 13.02 30.32
CA SER A 231 14.82 13.19 29.89
C SER A 231 15.45 12.16 28.96
N LEU A 232 16.00 12.67 27.84
CA LEU A 232 17.03 12.06 27.01
C LEU A 232 18.42 12.47 27.53
N THR A 233 19.29 11.49 27.81
CA THR A 233 20.74 11.67 27.78
C THR A 233 21.28 11.02 26.51
N GLU A 234 21.95 11.82 25.69
CA GLU A 234 22.65 11.41 24.47
C GLU A 234 23.75 10.37 24.77
N THR A 235 23.83 9.34 23.92
CA THR A 235 25.14 8.83 23.46
C THR A 235 25.01 8.02 22.17
N ALA A 236 25.43 8.66 21.07
CA ALA A 236 26.33 8.17 20.03
C ALA A 236 26.10 6.79 19.35
N ARG A 237 26.03 6.90 18.00
CA ARG A 237 26.53 5.99 16.95
C ARG A 237 25.72 4.75 16.63
N GLY A 238 25.23 4.71 15.39
CA GLY A 238 24.89 3.46 14.71
C GLY A 238 23.93 3.72 13.57
N VAL A 239 24.43 3.64 12.34
CA VAL A 239 23.65 3.65 11.10
C VAL A 239 22.52 2.62 11.20
N SER A 240 21.26 3.07 11.20
CA SER A 240 20.10 2.17 11.05
C SER A 240 19.29 2.65 9.86
N GLU A 241 19.36 1.89 8.76
CA GLU A 241 18.40 1.96 7.66
C GLU A 241 17.00 1.93 8.24
N ALA A 242 16.31 3.06 8.09
CA ALA A 242 14.97 3.26 8.60
C ALA A 242 14.07 2.16 8.04
N SER A 243 13.53 1.35 8.95
CA SER A 243 12.34 0.55 8.73
C SER A 243 11.32 1.40 7.98
N THR A 244 11.12 1.18 6.68
CA THR A 244 10.18 1.96 5.88
C THR A 244 8.77 1.55 6.29
N ILE A 245 8.31 2.10 7.42
CA ILE A 245 6.88 2.24 7.69
C ILE A 245 6.37 3.02 6.49
N SER A 246 5.69 2.35 5.57
CA SER A 246 5.08 2.98 4.41
C SER A 246 3.90 3.82 4.90
N TYR A 247 4.20 4.95 5.53
CA TYR A 247 3.20 5.95 5.83
C TYR A 247 2.55 6.35 4.50
N PRO A 248 1.21 6.38 4.44
CA PRO A 248 0.51 6.80 3.23
C PRO A 248 1.00 8.19 2.84
N MET A 249 1.19 8.43 1.55
CA MET A 249 1.58 9.76 1.07
C MET A 249 0.52 10.76 1.51
N VAL A 250 0.91 11.80 2.25
CA VAL A 250 -0.04 12.81 2.74
C VAL A 250 -0.10 13.95 1.74
N LEU A 251 -1.28 14.16 1.17
CA LEU A 251 -1.61 15.34 0.39
C LEU A 251 -2.58 16.20 1.18
N GLN A 252 -2.28 17.48 1.22
CA GLN A 252 -3.12 18.48 1.85
C GLN A 252 -3.99 19.17 0.80
N TYR A 253 -5.20 19.57 1.15
CA TYR A 253 -6.05 20.36 0.26
C TYR A 253 -6.65 21.57 0.96
N ARG A 254 -6.82 22.65 0.19
CA ARG A 254 -7.43 23.91 0.63
C ARG A 254 -8.13 24.62 -0.55
N PRO A 255 -9.03 25.57 -0.28
CA PRO A 255 -9.48 26.52 -1.30
C PRO A 255 -8.28 27.19 -1.97
N ARG A 256 -8.34 27.33 -3.31
CA ARG A 256 -7.37 28.14 -4.03
C ARG A 256 -7.48 29.59 -3.56
N ILE A 257 -6.35 30.21 -3.28
CA ILE A 257 -6.28 31.62 -2.89
C ILE A 257 -5.80 32.39 -4.12
N ASP A 258 -6.70 33.12 -4.75
CA ASP A 258 -6.33 34.04 -5.81
C ASP A 258 -5.89 35.37 -5.16
N PHE A 259 -4.63 35.73 -5.33
CA PHE A 259 -4.16 37.07 -5.01
C PHE A 259 -4.57 37.97 -6.19
N GLY A 260 -5.67 38.70 -5.99
CA GLY A 260 -6.09 39.78 -6.89
C GLY A 260 -5.15 40.97 -6.86
#